data_AF-A0A9W4JL96-F1
#
_entry.id   AF-A0A9W4JL96-F1
#
_cell.length_a   1.000
_cell.length_b   1.000
_cell.length_c   1.000
_cell.angle_alpha   90.00
_cell.angle_beta   90.00
_cell.angle_gamma   90.00
#
_symmetry.space_group_name_H-M   'P 1'
#
loop_
_entity.id
_entity.type
_entity.pdbx_description
1 polymer ?
#
loop_
_entity_poly.entity_id
_entity_poly.type
_entity_poly.pdbx_seq_one_letter_code
_entity_poly.pdbx_strand_id
1 'polypeptide(L)'
;MAYLLGLNHENPKLTTTAREIRRRIMWSIFILERRLAGGQEDLITCPKNAMHIQLPSTEKDFELAISSRTGPLVPTETHRESSSMGIRAYFCRLSSIRHEILQYTRRVVSQGANANDTGSELLQLESDLLDFKNSLPEALVLNERNLNLRAFSPQMRRYVMLHAAWHQCHCDLYRLMIPGLRDSLSGEILRNTSSDFMMYCQTQAVDHANAFFDILQMALRIGDEIMLDPGIKILVYQCTRIITQASDIGLLGTKSETLETLSKLTNAAEILLPMIAVNQSTSQLVSCRADPIVHTLLLLCRIR
;
A
#
# COMPACT_ATOMS: atom_id res chain seq x y z
N MET A 1 24.28 6.69 -7.24
CA MET A 1 24.98 7.49 -6.20
C MET A 1 24.93 6.86 -4.81
N ALA A 2 23.78 6.31 -4.34
CA ALA A 2 23.67 5.71 -3.01
C ALA A 2 24.67 4.58 -2.70
N TYR A 3 24.94 3.70 -3.67
CA TYR A 3 25.93 2.61 -3.52
C TYR A 3 27.37 3.11 -3.53
N LEU A 4 27.68 4.12 -4.36
CA LEU A 4 28.99 4.78 -4.35
C LEU A 4 29.29 5.40 -2.98
N LEU A 5 28.27 5.93 -2.32
CA LEU A 5 28.38 6.44 -0.95
C LEU A 5 28.42 5.33 0.10
N GLY A 6 28.21 4.06 -0.25
CA GLY A 6 28.16 2.94 0.68
C GLY A 6 27.00 3.04 1.68
N LEU A 7 25.83 3.52 1.25
CA LEU A 7 24.65 3.63 2.12
C LEU A 7 24.00 2.27 2.44
N ASN A 8 24.24 1.27 1.60
CA ASN A 8 23.74 -0.10 1.75
C ASN A 8 24.58 -0.97 2.68
N HIS A 9 25.63 -0.43 3.29
CA HIS A 9 26.49 -1.10 4.27
C HIS A 9 26.55 -0.33 5.59
N GLU A 10 26.65 -1.05 6.70
CA GLU A 10 26.91 -0.46 8.01
C GLU A 10 28.32 0.15 8.04
N ASN A 11 28.43 1.39 8.54
CA ASN A 11 29.71 2.05 8.77
C ASN A 11 29.92 2.27 10.28
N PRO A 12 30.66 1.38 10.97
CA PRO A 12 30.83 1.46 12.42
C PRO A 12 31.69 2.66 12.87
N LYS A 13 32.36 3.36 11.94
CA LYS A 13 33.16 4.56 12.26
C LYS A 13 32.31 5.81 12.49
N LEU A 14 31.03 5.76 12.12
CA LEU A 14 30.09 6.88 12.27
C LEU A 14 29.37 6.83 13.62
N THR A 15 28.91 8.00 14.09
CA THR A 15 28.06 8.09 15.28
C THR A 15 26.74 7.33 15.09
N THR A 16 26.12 6.91 16.20
CA THR A 16 24.81 6.21 16.18
C THR A 16 23.78 6.94 15.32
N THR A 17 23.63 8.25 15.52
CA THR A 17 22.70 9.09 14.76
C THR A 17 23.07 9.12 13.27
N ALA A 18 24.34 9.29 12.92
CA ALA A 18 24.76 9.34 11.52
C ALA A 18 24.55 8.00 10.80
N ARG A 19 24.74 6.87 11.50
CA ARG A 19 24.42 5.53 10.97
C ARG A 19 22.92 5.39 10.71
N GLU A 20 22.09 5.79 11.67
CA GLU A 20 20.63 5.69 11.52
C GLU A 20 20.10 6.62 10.41
N ILE A 21 20.65 7.84 10.26
CA ILE A 21 20.31 8.72 9.12
C ILE A 21 20.59 8.03 7.80
N ARG A 22 21.77 7.43 7.63
CA ARG A 22 22.16 6.73 6.40
C ARG A 22 21.26 5.53 6.12
N ARG A 23 20.92 4.75 7.15
CA ARG A 23 19.94 3.66 7.03
C ARG A 23 18.59 4.17 6.54
N ARG A 24 18.05 5.20 7.19
CA ARG A 24 16.75 5.79 6.82
C ARG A 24 16.74 6.31 5.39
N ILE A 25 17.81 6.99 4.95
CA ILE A 25 17.95 7.44 3.55
C ILE A 25 17.94 6.24 2.59
N MET A 26 18.75 5.22 2.87
CA MET A 26 18.85 4.04 2.02
C MET A 26 17.51 3.30 1.90
N TRP A 27 16.81 3.12 3.03
CA TRP A 27 15.48 2.50 3.06
C TRP A 27 14.41 3.37 2.39
N SER A 28 14.49 4.69 2.46
CA SER A 28 13.61 5.59 1.70
C SER A 28 13.81 5.44 0.19
N ILE A 29 15.07 5.33 -0.27
CA ILE A 29 15.37 5.05 -1.68
C ILE A 29 14.80 3.69 -2.08
N PHE A 30 15.02 2.66 -1.26
CA PHE A 30 14.50 1.30 -1.48
C PHE A 30 12.97 1.28 -1.67
N ILE A 31 12.23 2.00 -0.82
CA ILE A 31 10.77 2.10 -0.88
C ILE A 31 10.33 2.88 -2.12
N LEU A 32 10.94 4.05 -2.36
CA LEU A 32 10.56 4.92 -3.48
C LEU A 32 10.80 4.23 -4.82
N GLU A 33 11.94 3.58 -4.98
CA GLU A 33 12.27 2.83 -6.20
C GLU A 33 11.24 1.74 -6.49
N ARG A 34 10.90 0.90 -5.50
CA ARG A 34 9.87 -0.15 -5.67
C ARG A 34 8.51 0.40 -6.02
N ARG A 35 8.14 1.54 -5.44
CA ARG A 35 6.90 2.23 -5.75
C ARG A 35 6.87 2.75 -7.18
N LEU A 36 7.98 3.28 -7.68
CA LEU A 36 8.10 3.78 -9.06
C LEU A 36 8.22 2.65 -10.09
N ALA A 37 8.88 1.55 -9.73
CA ALA A 37 9.07 0.40 -10.61
C ALA A 37 7.77 -0.34 -10.93
N GLY A 38 6.76 -0.29 -10.05
CA GLY A 38 5.45 -0.88 -10.31
C GLY A 38 5.47 -2.38 -10.63
N GLY A 39 6.42 -3.12 -10.04
CA GLY A 39 6.61 -4.56 -10.30
C GLY A 39 7.50 -4.87 -11.50
N GLN A 40 8.14 -3.89 -12.15
CA GLN A 40 9.09 -4.13 -13.24
C GLN A 40 10.52 -4.28 -12.69
N GLU A 41 11.11 -5.47 -12.87
CA GLU A 41 12.44 -5.80 -12.35
C GLU A 41 13.55 -4.94 -12.96
N ASP A 42 13.46 -4.64 -14.26
CA ASP A 42 14.45 -3.83 -14.98
C ASP A 42 14.58 -2.39 -14.44
N LEU A 43 13.57 -1.92 -13.69
CA LEU A 43 13.55 -0.60 -13.07
C LEU A 43 14.13 -0.61 -11.65
N ILE A 44 14.48 -1.78 -11.10
CA ILE A 44 15.09 -1.92 -9.78
C ILE A 44 16.62 -1.85 -9.92
N THR A 45 17.21 -0.79 -9.37
CA THR A 45 18.67 -0.64 -9.23
C THR A 45 19.17 -1.07 -7.86
N CYS A 46 18.29 -1.13 -6.85
CA CYS A 46 18.61 -1.59 -5.51
C CYS A 46 17.89 -2.91 -5.16
N PRO A 47 18.47 -4.07 -5.53
CA PRO A 47 17.90 -5.36 -5.19
C PRO A 47 17.99 -5.64 -3.69
N LYS A 48 17.11 -6.53 -3.19
CA LYS A 48 17.00 -6.83 -1.75
C LYS A 48 18.29 -7.41 -1.18
N ASN A 49 18.98 -8.27 -1.94
CA ASN A 49 20.22 -8.94 -1.55
C ASN A 49 21.42 -8.00 -1.40
N ALA A 50 21.36 -6.81 -2.00
CA ALA A 50 22.40 -5.79 -1.88
C ALA A 50 22.22 -4.90 -0.63
N MET A 51 21.19 -5.14 0.18
CA MET A 51 20.92 -4.41 1.42
C MET A 51 21.61 -5.09 2.60
N HIS A 52 22.83 -4.66 2.93
CA HIS A 52 23.64 -5.18 4.05
C HIS A 52 23.51 -4.31 5.31
N ILE A 53 22.34 -3.69 5.48
CA ILE A 53 21.99 -2.86 6.62
C ILE A 53 20.75 -3.43 7.31
N GLN A 54 20.67 -3.22 8.63
CA GLN A 54 19.46 -3.52 9.39
C GLN A 54 18.33 -2.52 9.07
N LEU A 55 17.10 -2.85 9.47
CA LEU A 55 15.96 -1.97 9.30
C LEU A 55 16.08 -0.69 10.16
N PRO A 56 15.36 0.41 9.83
CA PRO A 56 15.37 1.62 10.66
C PRO A 56 14.88 1.35 12.09
N SER A 57 15.44 2.05 13.07
CA SER A 57 15.01 1.98 14.46
C SER A 57 13.70 2.75 14.70
N THR A 58 13.14 2.63 15.91
CA THR A 58 12.02 3.47 16.35
C THR A 58 12.37 4.96 16.29
N GLU A 59 11.35 5.82 16.22
CA GLU A 59 11.54 7.28 16.24
C GLU A 59 12.13 7.74 17.58
N LYS A 60 11.68 7.14 18.68
CA LYS A 60 12.23 7.37 20.02
C LYS A 60 13.73 7.10 20.09
N ASP A 61 14.17 5.94 19.60
CA ASP A 61 15.59 5.58 19.64
C ASP A 61 16.44 6.52 18.77
N PHE A 62 15.89 6.96 17.63
CA PHE A 62 16.54 7.90 16.75
C PHE A 62 16.67 9.29 17.38
N GLU A 63 15.58 9.83 17.93
CA GLU A 63 15.53 11.15 18.57
C GLU A 63 16.46 11.24 19.80
N LEU A 64 16.54 10.15 20.57
CA LEU A 64 17.38 10.06 21.76
C LEU A 64 18.81 9.56 21.47
N ALA A 65 19.16 9.35 20.20
CA ALA A 65 20.44 8.79 19.77
C ALA A 65 20.83 7.46 20.46
N ILE A 66 19.84 6.64 20.80
CA ILE A 66 20.03 5.33 21.44
C ILE A 66 20.52 4.32 20.39
N SER A 67 21.59 3.61 20.73
CA SER A 67 22.13 2.56 19.86
C SER A 67 21.26 1.31 19.91
N SER A 68 20.39 1.17 18.92
CA SER A 68 19.50 0.03 18.78
C SER A 68 19.94 -0.93 17.67
N ARG A 69 19.73 -2.23 17.89
CA ARG A 69 19.91 -3.28 16.88
C ARG A 69 18.55 -3.82 16.45
N THR A 70 18.21 -3.66 15.18
CA THR A 70 16.98 -4.13 14.55
C THR A 70 17.22 -5.37 13.68
N GLY A 71 16.12 -5.99 13.24
CA GLY A 71 16.17 -7.14 12.35
C GLY A 71 16.47 -6.79 10.88
N PRO A 72 16.77 -7.82 10.07
CA PRO A 72 16.86 -7.69 8.62
C PRO A 72 15.49 -7.50 7.95
N LEU A 73 15.51 -7.16 6.65
CA LEU A 73 14.31 -7.05 5.81
C LEU A 73 13.52 -8.36 5.80
N VAL A 74 14.17 -9.47 5.46
CA VAL A 74 13.57 -10.81 5.51
C VAL A 74 13.82 -11.38 6.90
N PRO A 75 12.79 -11.63 7.72
CA PRO A 75 12.94 -12.27 9.02
C PRO A 75 13.73 -13.57 8.90
N THR A 76 14.65 -13.81 9.83
CA THR A 76 15.40 -15.06 9.95
C THR A 76 15.06 -15.67 11.31
N GLU A 77 14.98 -17.00 11.42
CA GLU A 77 14.58 -17.70 12.64
C GLU A 77 15.40 -17.28 13.88
N THR A 78 16.64 -16.84 13.68
CA THR A 78 17.57 -16.38 14.71
C THR A 78 17.30 -14.97 15.23
N HIS A 79 16.52 -14.17 14.51
CA HIS A 79 16.22 -12.78 14.83
C HIS A 79 14.74 -12.63 15.21
N ARG A 80 14.42 -13.00 16.46
CA ARG A 80 13.15 -12.56 17.09
C ARG A 80 13.04 -11.04 16.95
N GLU A 81 11.87 -10.58 16.57
CA GLU A 81 11.66 -9.17 16.27
C GLU A 81 12.10 -8.29 17.43
N SER A 82 13.06 -7.41 17.16
CA SER A 82 13.60 -6.53 18.19
C SER A 82 12.52 -5.55 18.61
N SER A 83 12.39 -5.27 19.91
CA SER A 83 11.58 -4.18 20.44
C SER A 83 11.93 -2.79 19.85
N SER A 84 13.10 -2.69 19.20
CA SER A 84 13.58 -1.48 18.51
C SER A 84 13.02 -1.27 17.09
N MET A 85 12.19 -2.17 16.55
CA MET A 85 11.57 -1.97 15.23
C MET A 85 10.32 -1.10 15.32
N GLY A 86 10.34 0.03 14.61
CA GLY A 86 9.19 0.96 14.53
C GLY A 86 8.42 0.84 13.21
N ILE A 87 7.41 1.71 13.03
CA ILE A 87 6.54 1.76 11.84
C ILE A 87 7.34 1.76 10.52
N ARG A 88 8.46 2.49 10.46
CA ARG A 88 9.31 2.57 9.25
C ARG A 88 9.90 1.21 8.86
N ALA A 89 10.32 0.42 9.84
CA ALA A 89 10.89 -0.90 9.60
C ALA A 89 9.85 -1.85 8.99
N TYR A 90 8.65 -1.89 9.56
CA TYR A 90 7.53 -2.65 9.03
C TYR A 90 7.09 -2.13 7.65
N PHE A 91 7.10 -0.82 7.43
CA PHE A 91 6.78 -0.28 6.11
C PHE A 91 7.80 -0.69 5.03
N CYS A 92 9.08 -0.87 5.37
CA CYS A 92 10.08 -1.41 4.45
C CYS A 92 9.75 -2.86 4.06
N ARG A 93 9.39 -3.69 5.05
CA ARG A 93 8.97 -5.10 4.81
C ARG A 93 7.73 -5.17 3.93
N LEU A 94 6.70 -4.40 4.27
CA LEU A 94 5.48 -4.35 3.47
C LEU A 94 5.74 -3.86 2.04
N SER A 95 6.62 -2.88 1.86
CA SER A 95 7.02 -2.41 0.52
C SER A 95 7.76 -3.48 -0.30
N SER A 96 8.47 -4.39 0.37
CA SER A 96 9.06 -5.56 -0.29
C SER A 96 7.98 -6.52 -0.78
N ILE A 97 7.07 -6.94 0.11
CA ILE A 97 5.97 -7.86 -0.21
C ILE A 97 5.10 -7.29 -1.33
N ARG A 98 4.75 -6.01 -1.25
CA ARG A 98 3.98 -5.33 -2.29
C ARG A 98 4.66 -5.40 -3.66
N HIS A 99 5.98 -5.23 -3.70
CA HIS A 99 6.71 -5.31 -4.96
C HIS A 99 6.62 -6.72 -5.57
N GLU A 100 6.70 -7.76 -4.75
CA GLU A 100 6.53 -9.16 -5.18
C GLU A 100 5.12 -9.42 -5.72
N ILE A 101 4.09 -8.89 -5.06
CA ILE A 101 2.70 -8.92 -5.55
C ILE A 101 2.58 -8.25 -6.92
N LEU A 102 3.20 -7.09 -7.11
CA LEU A 102 3.15 -6.38 -8.39
C LEU A 102 3.92 -7.13 -9.49
N GLN A 103 5.04 -7.76 -9.16
CA GLN A 103 5.77 -8.63 -10.09
C GLN A 103 4.90 -9.82 -10.51
N TYR A 104 4.30 -10.51 -9.55
CA TYR A 104 3.39 -11.62 -9.75
C TYR A 104 2.21 -11.25 -10.65
N THR A 105 1.43 -10.24 -10.26
CA THR A 105 0.23 -9.83 -10.99
C THR A 105 0.55 -9.38 -12.41
N ARG A 106 1.64 -8.64 -12.61
CA ARG A 106 2.10 -8.24 -13.93
C ARG A 106 2.48 -9.44 -14.79
N ARG A 107 3.21 -10.41 -14.23
CA ARG A 107 3.61 -11.65 -14.91
C ARG A 107 2.36 -12.39 -15.39
N VAL A 108 1.40 -12.63 -14.50
CA VAL A 108 0.14 -13.30 -14.78
C VAL A 108 -0.64 -12.59 -15.90
N VAL A 109 -0.81 -11.27 -15.80
CA VAL A 109 -1.52 -10.47 -16.80
C VAL A 109 -0.80 -10.47 -18.16
N SER A 110 0.53 -10.38 -18.18
CA SER A 110 1.32 -10.31 -19.42
C SER A 110 1.45 -11.65 -20.16
N GLN A 111 1.57 -12.75 -19.42
CA GLN A 111 1.74 -14.09 -20.00
C GLN A 111 0.40 -14.73 -20.35
N GLY A 112 -0.71 -14.17 -19.86
CA GLY A 112 -2.02 -14.78 -19.97
C GLY A 112 -2.08 -16.16 -19.32
N ALA A 113 -1.24 -16.40 -18.31
CA ALA A 113 -1.19 -17.66 -17.59
C ALA A 113 -2.56 -17.92 -16.94
N ASN A 114 -3.02 -19.17 -17.00
CA ASN A 114 -4.24 -19.55 -16.30
C ASN A 114 -3.99 -19.33 -14.81
N ALA A 115 -4.89 -18.59 -14.16
CA ALA A 115 -4.70 -18.21 -12.76
C ALA A 115 -4.65 -19.42 -11.80
N ASN A 116 -5.15 -20.58 -12.25
CA ASN A 116 -5.03 -21.86 -11.55
C ASN A 116 -3.57 -22.35 -11.48
N ASP A 117 -2.77 -22.12 -12.51
CA ASP A 117 -1.36 -22.54 -12.57
C ASP A 117 -0.48 -21.67 -11.65
N THR A 118 -0.95 -20.48 -11.32
CA THR A 118 -0.25 -19.51 -10.48
C THR A 118 -0.85 -19.39 -9.08
N GLY A 119 -1.84 -20.22 -8.75
CA GLY A 119 -2.56 -20.20 -7.48
C GLY A 119 -1.66 -20.45 -6.26
N SER A 120 -0.63 -21.29 -6.40
CA SER A 120 0.34 -21.53 -5.30
C SER A 120 1.18 -20.29 -4.97
N GLU A 121 1.57 -19.50 -5.98
CA GLU A 121 2.32 -18.25 -5.75
C GLU A 121 1.41 -17.19 -5.11
N LEU A 122 0.13 -17.12 -5.50
CA LEU A 122 -0.85 -16.25 -4.83
C LEU A 122 -1.03 -16.62 -3.36
N LEU A 123 -1.20 -17.92 -3.05
CA LEU A 123 -1.35 -18.39 -1.67
C LEU A 123 -0.10 -18.10 -0.82
N GLN A 124 1.10 -18.19 -1.42
CA GLN A 124 2.33 -17.80 -0.74
C GLN A 124 2.35 -16.30 -0.42
N LEU A 125 1.98 -15.44 -1.38
CA LEU A 125 1.93 -13.99 -1.15
C LEU A 125 0.87 -13.60 -0.11
N GLU A 126 -0.25 -14.31 -0.06
CA GLU A 126 -1.25 -14.15 0.98
C GLU A 126 -0.73 -14.56 2.36
N SER A 127 -0.01 -15.69 2.44
CA SER A 127 0.70 -16.12 3.65
C SER A 127 1.69 -15.06 4.11
N ASP A 128 2.50 -14.50 3.20
CA ASP A 128 3.48 -13.46 3.53
C ASP A 128 2.81 -12.19 4.11
N LEU A 129 1.62 -11.82 3.59
CA LEU A 129 0.83 -10.70 4.12
C LEU A 129 0.24 -11.01 5.51
N LEU A 130 -0.18 -12.25 5.74
CA LEU A 130 -0.69 -12.71 7.04
C LEU A 130 0.43 -12.75 8.07
N ASP A 131 1.59 -13.32 7.71
CA ASP A 131 2.78 -13.37 8.55
C ASP A 131 3.27 -11.98 8.89
N PHE A 132 3.27 -11.06 7.91
CA PHE A 132 3.55 -9.65 8.16
C PHE A 132 2.60 -9.06 9.21
N LYS A 133 1.29 -9.30 9.10
CA LYS A 133 0.31 -8.76 10.05
C LYS A 133 0.49 -9.36 11.44
N ASN A 134 0.77 -10.65 11.54
CA ASN A 134 1.03 -11.36 12.80
C ASN A 134 2.36 -10.95 13.45
N SER A 135 3.30 -10.43 12.66
CA SER A 135 4.57 -9.88 13.12
C SER A 135 4.45 -8.46 13.70
N LEU A 136 3.27 -7.84 13.71
CA LEU A 136 3.15 -6.51 14.31
C LEU A 136 3.17 -6.60 15.84
N PRO A 137 4.01 -5.83 16.55
CA PRO A 137 3.96 -5.77 18.00
C PRO A 137 2.65 -5.12 18.44
N GLU A 138 2.20 -5.40 19.67
CA GLU A 138 0.92 -4.93 20.21
C GLU A 138 0.71 -3.42 20.03
N ALA A 139 1.78 -2.62 20.21
CA ALA A 139 1.74 -1.16 20.04
C ALA A 139 1.49 -0.69 18.60
N LEU A 140 1.67 -1.56 17.60
CA LEU A 140 1.47 -1.31 16.18
C LEU A 140 0.25 -2.05 15.60
N VAL A 141 -0.50 -2.81 16.39
CA VAL A 141 -1.75 -3.43 15.95
C VAL A 141 -2.81 -2.36 15.75
N LEU A 142 -3.53 -2.40 14.62
CA LEU A 142 -4.61 -1.46 14.32
C LEU A 142 -5.75 -1.58 15.34
N ASN A 143 -5.96 -0.53 16.13
CA ASN A 143 -7.15 -0.31 16.95
C ASN A 143 -7.26 1.17 17.33
N GLU A 144 -8.42 1.59 17.82
CA GLU A 144 -8.67 2.97 18.22
C GLU A 144 -7.71 3.45 19.31
N ARG A 145 -7.36 2.60 20.28
CA ARG A 145 -6.42 2.97 21.36
C ARG A 145 -5.07 3.37 20.79
N ASN A 146 -4.46 2.52 19.96
CA ASN A 146 -3.15 2.76 19.35
C ASN A 146 -3.18 3.94 18.38
N LEU A 147 -4.30 4.17 17.71
CA LEU A 147 -4.48 5.35 16.87
C LEU A 147 -4.55 6.63 17.70
N ASN A 148 -5.34 6.64 18.78
CA ASN A 148 -5.47 7.78 19.70
C ASN A 148 -4.16 8.11 20.42
N LEU A 149 -3.36 7.11 20.79
CA LEU A 149 -2.01 7.32 21.34
C LEU A 149 -1.08 8.09 20.40
N ARG A 150 -1.43 8.18 19.11
CA ARG A 150 -0.67 8.88 18.08
C ARG A 150 -1.39 10.11 17.56
N ALA A 151 -2.57 10.45 18.09
CA ALA A 151 -3.33 11.62 17.68
C ALA A 151 -2.46 12.88 17.72
N PHE A 152 -2.61 13.75 16.73
CA PHE A 152 -1.86 15.01 16.61
C PHE A 152 -0.33 14.84 16.60
N SER A 153 0.18 13.66 16.23
CA SER A 153 1.61 13.39 16.06
C SER A 153 1.95 13.09 14.60
N PRO A 154 3.18 13.39 14.14
CA PRO A 154 3.65 12.97 12.82
C PRO A 154 3.64 11.44 12.62
N GLN A 155 3.53 10.66 13.70
CA GLN A 155 3.46 9.20 13.63
C GLN A 155 2.09 8.69 13.20
N MET A 156 1.01 9.46 13.42
CA MET A 156 -0.35 9.08 13.05
C MET A 156 -0.46 8.74 11.56
N ARG A 157 0.05 9.62 10.71
CA ARG A 157 0.00 9.45 9.24
C ARG A 157 0.72 8.19 8.79
N ARG A 158 1.89 7.92 9.37
CA ARG A 158 2.70 6.73 9.06
C ARG A 158 2.02 5.45 9.54
N TYR A 159 1.39 5.49 10.71
CA TYR A 159 0.65 4.39 11.27
C TYR A 159 -0.57 4.04 10.41
N VAL A 160 -1.39 5.03 10.05
CA VAL A 160 -2.53 4.84 9.14
C VAL A 160 -2.07 4.34 7.78
N MET A 161 -1.01 4.94 7.23
CA MET A 161 -0.41 4.53 5.96
C MET A 161 0.04 3.06 5.98
N LEU A 162 0.62 2.57 7.07
CA LEU A 162 1.05 1.16 7.18
C LEU A 162 -0.12 0.20 6.96
N HIS A 163 -1.23 0.42 7.68
CA HIS A 163 -2.41 -0.45 7.59
C HIS A 163 -3.18 -0.24 6.29
N ALA A 164 -3.31 1.00 5.83
CA ALA A 164 -3.90 1.31 4.53
C ALA A 164 -3.12 0.64 3.38
N ALA A 165 -1.78 0.70 3.40
CA ALA A 165 -0.94 0.03 2.43
C ALA A 165 -1.05 -1.50 2.51
N TRP A 166 -1.29 -2.07 3.70
CA TRP A 166 -1.49 -3.51 3.85
C TRP A 166 -2.77 -3.97 3.14
N HIS A 167 -3.88 -3.25 3.35
CA HIS A 167 -5.11 -3.50 2.56
C HIS A 167 -4.90 -3.27 1.07
N GLN A 168 -4.12 -2.25 0.69
CA GLN A 168 -3.77 -2.06 -0.72
C GLN A 168 -3.01 -3.25 -1.31
N CYS A 169 -2.16 -3.94 -0.54
CA CYS A 169 -1.44 -5.11 -1.05
C CYS A 169 -2.40 -6.25 -1.43
N HIS A 170 -3.42 -6.50 -0.61
CA HIS A 170 -4.48 -7.45 -0.95
C HIS A 170 -5.27 -6.98 -2.18
N CYS A 171 -5.66 -5.70 -2.24
CA CYS A 171 -6.30 -5.15 -3.43
C CYS A 171 -5.43 -5.33 -4.69
N ASP A 172 -4.13 -5.05 -4.61
CA ASP A 172 -3.17 -5.22 -5.71
C ASP A 172 -3.08 -6.69 -6.14
N LEU A 173 -3.15 -7.64 -5.19
CA LEU A 173 -3.09 -9.08 -5.43
C LEU A 173 -4.32 -9.63 -6.13
N TYR A 174 -5.53 -9.22 -5.70
CA TYR A 174 -6.77 -9.83 -6.17
C TYR A 174 -7.46 -9.09 -7.33
N ARG A 175 -7.17 -7.79 -7.53
CA ARG A 175 -7.84 -6.96 -8.55
C ARG A 175 -7.69 -7.45 -9.99
N LEU A 176 -6.72 -8.33 -10.26
CA LEU A 176 -6.54 -8.95 -11.57
C LEU A 176 -7.79 -9.76 -12.01
N MET A 177 -8.62 -10.18 -11.04
CA MET A 177 -9.87 -10.91 -11.25
C MET A 177 -11.11 -10.04 -11.40
N ILE A 178 -10.98 -8.71 -11.35
CA ILE A 178 -12.09 -7.78 -11.54
C ILE A 178 -12.09 -7.31 -13.01
N PRO A 179 -13.05 -7.75 -13.84
CA PRO A 179 -13.15 -7.32 -15.23
C PRO A 179 -13.28 -5.79 -15.34
N GLY A 180 -12.65 -5.21 -16.35
CA GLY A 180 -12.76 -3.77 -16.67
C GLY A 180 -11.70 -2.88 -15.99
N LEU A 181 -10.93 -3.42 -15.05
CA LEU A 181 -9.75 -2.73 -14.55
C LEU A 181 -8.59 -2.82 -15.55
N ARG A 182 -7.76 -1.78 -15.60
CA ARG A 182 -6.61 -1.70 -16.52
C ARG A 182 -5.63 -2.87 -16.37
N ASP A 183 -5.45 -3.32 -15.13
CA ASP A 183 -4.51 -4.39 -14.78
C ASP A 183 -5.25 -5.72 -14.52
N SER A 184 -6.45 -5.90 -15.09
CA SER A 184 -7.21 -7.15 -15.02
C SER A 184 -6.74 -8.14 -16.09
N LEU A 185 -7.00 -9.42 -15.84
CA LEU A 185 -6.93 -10.45 -16.88
C LEU A 185 -7.89 -10.13 -18.03
N SER A 186 -7.58 -10.66 -19.21
CA SER A 186 -8.47 -10.52 -20.38
C SER A 186 -9.78 -11.25 -20.13
N GLY A 187 -10.87 -10.78 -20.76
CA GLY A 187 -12.17 -11.42 -20.63
C GLY A 187 -12.20 -12.88 -21.09
N GLU A 188 -11.29 -13.29 -21.98
CA GLU A 188 -11.14 -14.68 -22.40
C GLU A 188 -10.55 -15.56 -21.30
N ILE A 189 -9.46 -15.11 -20.67
CA ILE A 189 -8.83 -15.85 -19.57
C ILE A 189 -9.78 -15.93 -18.38
N LEU A 190 -10.47 -14.82 -18.05
CA LEU A 190 -11.46 -14.80 -16.98
C LEU A 190 -12.57 -15.84 -17.19
N ARG A 191 -13.06 -16.03 -18.42
CA ARG A 191 -14.08 -17.07 -18.72
C ARG A 191 -13.56 -18.50 -18.53
N ASN A 192 -12.25 -18.71 -18.64
CA ASN A 192 -11.62 -20.02 -18.48
C ASN A 192 -11.11 -20.27 -17.04
N THR A 193 -11.11 -19.23 -16.19
CA THR A 193 -10.77 -19.34 -14.77
C THR A 193 -11.92 -19.98 -13.98
N SER A 194 -11.58 -20.75 -12.95
CA SER A 194 -12.57 -21.33 -12.03
C SER A 194 -13.46 -20.23 -11.42
N SER A 195 -14.78 -20.44 -11.45
CA SER A 195 -15.76 -19.51 -10.87
C SER A 195 -15.55 -19.31 -9.37
N ASP A 196 -15.23 -20.37 -8.63
CA ASP A 196 -15.01 -20.28 -7.19
C ASP A 196 -13.79 -19.44 -6.85
N PHE A 197 -12.71 -19.61 -7.62
CA PHE A 197 -11.49 -18.85 -7.45
C PHE A 197 -11.67 -17.37 -7.83
N MET A 198 -12.40 -17.11 -8.93
CA MET A 198 -12.74 -15.75 -9.33
C MET A 198 -13.57 -15.04 -8.26
N MET A 199 -14.63 -15.69 -7.77
CA MET A 199 -15.48 -15.14 -6.71
C MET A 199 -14.67 -14.85 -5.45
N TYR A 200 -13.81 -15.79 -5.03
CA TYR A 200 -12.93 -15.60 -3.90
C TYR A 200 -12.06 -14.33 -4.04
N CYS A 201 -11.33 -14.17 -5.14
CA CYS A 201 -10.50 -12.99 -5.36
C CYS A 201 -11.33 -11.70 -5.42
N GLN A 202 -12.49 -11.72 -6.08
CA GLN A 202 -13.38 -10.56 -6.18
C GLN A 202 -13.89 -10.11 -4.81
N THR A 203 -14.35 -11.06 -3.99
CA THR A 203 -14.77 -10.80 -2.60
C THR A 203 -13.61 -10.22 -1.79
N GLN A 204 -12.43 -10.84 -1.83
CA GLN A 204 -11.27 -10.33 -1.10
C GLN A 204 -10.89 -8.90 -1.54
N ALA A 205 -10.89 -8.59 -2.83
CA ALA A 205 -10.58 -7.25 -3.32
C ALA A 205 -11.57 -6.20 -2.80
N VAL A 206 -12.87 -6.51 -2.78
CA VAL A 206 -13.92 -5.62 -2.27
C VAL A 206 -13.81 -5.45 -0.75
N ASP A 207 -13.66 -6.54 -0.01
CA ASP A 207 -13.55 -6.52 1.46
C ASP A 207 -12.36 -5.70 1.92
N HIS A 208 -11.19 -5.88 1.29
CA HIS A 208 -10.01 -5.10 1.62
C HIS A 208 -10.12 -3.62 1.21
N ALA A 209 -10.79 -3.32 0.09
CA ALA A 209 -11.07 -1.94 -0.29
C ALA A 209 -12.03 -1.25 0.70
N ASN A 210 -13.06 -1.95 1.18
CA ASN A 210 -13.97 -1.47 2.21
C ASN A 210 -13.26 -1.24 3.55
N ALA A 211 -12.46 -2.21 3.99
CA ALA A 211 -11.69 -2.10 5.23
C ALA A 211 -10.68 -0.93 5.18
N PHE A 212 -10.12 -0.63 4.00
CA PHE A 212 -9.32 0.59 3.80
C PHE A 212 -10.15 1.86 4.08
N PHE A 213 -11.39 1.95 3.59
CA PHE A 213 -12.25 3.10 3.87
C PHE A 213 -12.64 3.19 5.34
N ASP A 214 -12.85 2.06 6.01
CA ASP A 214 -13.12 2.03 7.45
C ASP A 214 -11.92 2.58 8.26
N ILE A 215 -10.69 2.22 7.87
CA ILE A 215 -9.46 2.80 8.46
C ILE A 215 -9.42 4.31 8.25
N LEU A 216 -9.72 4.79 7.04
CA LEU A 216 -9.74 6.22 6.77
C LEU A 216 -10.77 6.95 7.63
N GLN A 217 -11.99 6.44 7.71
CA GLN A 217 -13.04 7.03 8.53
C GLN A 217 -12.65 7.06 10.00
N MET A 218 -12.10 5.97 10.53
CA MET A 218 -11.59 5.90 11.89
C MET A 218 -10.53 6.98 12.15
N ALA A 219 -9.65 7.23 11.18
CA ALA A 219 -8.58 8.19 11.33
C ALA A 219 -9.04 9.65 11.17
N LEU A 220 -10.00 9.91 10.28
CA LEU A 220 -10.60 11.23 10.06
C LEU A 220 -11.41 11.72 11.27
N ARG A 221 -11.94 10.81 12.10
CA ARG A 221 -12.58 11.16 13.38
C ARG A 221 -11.62 11.84 14.36
N ILE A 222 -10.32 11.62 14.21
CA ILE A 222 -9.29 12.19 15.09
C ILE A 222 -8.69 13.46 14.48
N GLY A 223 -8.43 13.46 13.17
CA GLY A 223 -7.91 14.64 12.48
C GLY A 223 -7.84 14.44 10.96
N ASP A 224 -7.98 15.54 10.23
CA ASP A 224 -7.96 15.60 8.76
C ASP A 224 -6.54 15.60 8.16
N GLU A 225 -5.52 15.84 8.99
CA GLU A 225 -4.10 15.94 8.58
C GLU A 225 -3.57 14.75 7.77
N ILE A 226 -4.17 13.56 7.90
CA ILE A 226 -3.76 12.36 7.15
C ILE A 226 -3.95 12.55 5.65
N MET A 227 -4.92 13.38 5.26
CA MET A 227 -5.24 13.64 3.86
C MET A 227 -4.17 14.48 3.15
N LEU A 228 -3.21 15.03 3.89
CA LEU A 228 -2.05 15.71 3.31
C LEU A 228 -1.04 14.73 2.69
N ASP A 229 -1.09 13.44 3.04
CA ASP A 229 -0.15 12.45 2.50
C ASP A 229 -0.53 12.05 1.05
N PRO A 230 0.33 12.30 0.04
CA PRO A 230 0.04 11.96 -1.35
C PRO A 230 -0.13 10.45 -1.58
N GLY A 231 0.48 9.61 -0.74
CA GLY A 231 0.27 8.17 -0.77
C GLY A 231 -1.17 7.79 -0.47
N ILE A 232 -1.79 8.39 0.54
CA ILE A 232 -3.18 8.08 0.92
C ILE A 232 -4.12 8.40 -0.22
N LYS A 233 -3.92 9.53 -0.91
CA LYS A 233 -4.72 9.92 -2.08
C LYS A 233 -4.67 8.89 -3.19
N ILE A 234 -3.48 8.34 -3.46
CA ILE A 234 -3.32 7.27 -4.45
C ILE A 234 -4.07 6.02 -4.01
N LEU A 235 -4.00 5.64 -2.74
CA LEU A 235 -4.74 4.48 -2.23
C LEU A 235 -6.25 4.68 -2.32
N VAL A 236 -6.76 5.87 -1.96
CA VAL A 236 -8.18 6.22 -2.13
C VAL A 236 -8.61 6.01 -3.58
N TYR A 237 -7.85 6.57 -4.53
CA TYR A 237 -8.16 6.41 -5.95
C TYR A 237 -8.22 4.94 -6.39
N GLN A 238 -7.24 4.12 -5.98
CA GLN A 238 -7.21 2.70 -6.37
C GLN A 238 -8.39 1.92 -5.77
N CYS A 239 -8.67 2.10 -4.47
CA CYS A 239 -9.80 1.45 -3.80
C CYS A 239 -11.14 1.91 -4.37
N THR A 240 -11.30 3.22 -4.67
CA THR A 240 -12.51 3.73 -5.31
C THR A 240 -12.76 3.06 -6.65
N ARG A 241 -11.72 2.88 -7.48
CA ARG A 241 -11.88 2.19 -8.77
C ARG A 241 -12.31 0.73 -8.62
N ILE A 242 -11.78 0.03 -7.62
CA ILE A 242 -12.18 -1.35 -7.33
C ILE A 242 -13.65 -1.40 -6.96
N ILE A 243 -14.10 -0.53 -6.05
CA ILE A 243 -15.48 -0.49 -5.58
C ILE A 243 -16.44 -0.07 -6.70
N THR A 244 -16.14 0.98 -7.46
CA THR A 244 -16.98 1.43 -8.58
C THR A 244 -17.10 0.33 -9.61
N GLN A 245 -15.99 -0.29 -10.01
CA GLN A 245 -16.02 -1.39 -10.96
C GLN A 245 -16.82 -2.58 -10.43
N ALA A 246 -16.63 -2.97 -9.16
CA ALA A 246 -17.37 -4.03 -8.51
C ALA A 246 -18.88 -3.73 -8.47
N SER A 247 -19.27 -2.47 -8.24
CA SER A 247 -20.66 -2.03 -8.31
C SER A 247 -21.24 -2.21 -9.72
N ASP A 248 -20.50 -1.79 -10.75
CA ASP A 248 -20.95 -1.84 -12.15
C ASP A 248 -21.20 -3.27 -12.64
N ILE A 249 -20.46 -4.24 -12.11
CA ILE A 249 -20.60 -5.67 -12.45
C ILE A 249 -21.40 -6.46 -11.41
N GLY A 250 -22.04 -5.79 -10.44
CA GLY A 250 -22.97 -6.41 -9.50
C GLY A 250 -22.34 -7.26 -8.39
N LEU A 251 -21.08 -7.02 -8.03
CA LEU A 251 -20.35 -7.78 -7.00
C LEU A 251 -20.58 -7.29 -5.56
N LEU A 252 -21.16 -6.10 -5.35
CA LEU A 252 -21.39 -5.53 -4.02
C LEU A 252 -22.60 -6.13 -3.27
N GLY A 253 -23.15 -7.25 -3.77
CA GLY A 253 -24.26 -7.95 -3.14
C GLY A 253 -25.58 -7.19 -3.24
N THR A 254 -26.20 -6.94 -2.10
CA THR A 254 -27.52 -6.31 -2.00
C THR A 254 -27.48 -4.81 -2.30
N LYS A 255 -28.66 -4.24 -2.62
CA LYS A 255 -28.81 -2.79 -2.82
C LYS A 255 -28.42 -1.97 -1.59
N SER A 256 -28.59 -2.53 -0.39
CA SER A 256 -28.21 -1.86 0.87
C SER A 256 -26.69 -1.77 1.04
N GLU A 257 -25.98 -2.87 0.82
CA GLU A 257 -24.51 -2.94 0.90
C GLU A 257 -23.86 -2.05 -0.17
N THR A 258 -24.45 -2.01 -1.36
CA THR A 258 -24.05 -1.09 -2.43
C THR A 258 -24.21 0.37 -1.99
N LEU A 259 -25.35 0.75 -1.41
CA LEU A 259 -25.59 2.12 -0.94
C LEU A 259 -24.67 2.51 0.22
N GLU A 260 -24.41 1.61 1.16
CA GLU A 260 -23.48 1.84 2.26
C GLU A 260 -22.08 2.10 1.70
N THR A 261 -21.60 1.21 0.84
CA THR A 261 -20.28 1.31 0.21
C THR A 261 -20.13 2.60 -0.61
N LEU A 262 -21.14 2.96 -1.40
CA LEU A 262 -21.18 4.21 -2.16
C LEU A 262 -21.24 5.46 -1.25
N SER A 263 -21.84 5.36 -0.06
CA SER A 263 -21.82 6.43 0.93
C SER A 263 -20.41 6.64 1.51
N LYS A 264 -19.69 5.55 1.79
CA LYS A 264 -18.27 5.60 2.22
C LYS A 264 -17.42 6.27 1.13
N LEU A 265 -17.68 5.96 -0.14
CA LEU A 265 -17.02 6.61 -1.28
C LEU A 265 -17.37 8.09 -1.42
N THR A 266 -18.65 8.46 -1.27
CA THR A 266 -19.08 9.86 -1.35
C THR A 266 -18.39 10.68 -0.26
N ASN A 267 -18.35 10.17 0.97
CA ASN A 267 -17.62 10.81 2.07
C ASN A 267 -16.12 10.96 1.73
N ALA A 268 -15.49 9.89 1.22
CA ALA A 268 -14.09 9.94 0.80
C ALA A 268 -13.85 10.93 -0.37
N ALA A 269 -14.80 11.08 -1.28
CA ALA A 269 -14.74 12.02 -2.40
C ALA A 269 -14.93 13.47 -1.94
N GLU A 270 -15.85 13.74 -1.00
CA GLU A 270 -16.00 15.04 -0.34
C GLU A 270 -14.71 15.48 0.36
N ILE A 271 -13.95 14.52 0.89
CA ILE A 271 -12.65 14.78 1.51
C ILE A 271 -11.56 15.10 0.46
N LEU A 272 -11.70 14.59 -0.77
CA LEU A 272 -10.77 14.87 -1.89
C LEU A 272 -11.10 16.19 -2.63
N LEU A 273 -12.37 16.63 -2.62
CA LEU A 273 -12.87 17.80 -3.38
C LEU A 273 -12.15 19.14 -3.05
N PRO A 274 -11.94 19.54 -1.79
CA PRO A 274 -11.25 20.80 -1.45
C PRO A 274 -9.80 20.88 -1.97
N MET A 275 -9.18 19.74 -2.23
CA MET A 275 -7.76 19.66 -2.63
C MET A 275 -7.55 19.65 -4.15
N ILE A 276 -8.62 19.44 -4.92
CA ILE A 276 -8.60 19.62 -6.38
C ILE A 276 -8.58 21.12 -6.72
N ALA A 277 -9.25 21.95 -5.93
CA ALA A 277 -9.24 23.41 -6.09
C ALA A 277 -7.83 24.02 -5.94
N VAL A 278 -6.95 23.42 -5.14
CA VAL A 278 -5.54 23.86 -4.99
C VAL A 278 -4.68 23.52 -6.22
N ASN A 279 -5.06 22.49 -7.00
CA ASN A 279 -4.37 22.10 -8.24
C ASN A 279 -5.03 22.66 -9.53
N GLN A 280 -6.13 23.42 -9.40
CA GLN A 280 -6.84 24.02 -10.55
C GLN A 280 -6.07 25.17 -11.23
N SER A 281 -4.92 25.61 -10.69
CA SER A 281 -4.00 26.51 -11.39
C SER A 281 -3.39 25.90 -12.66
N THR A 282 -3.56 24.60 -12.89
CA THR A 282 -2.93 23.86 -14.02
C THR A 282 -3.89 23.20 -15.00
N SER A 283 -5.22 23.33 -14.85
CA SER A 283 -6.17 22.63 -15.74
C SER A 283 -7.38 23.46 -16.14
N GLN A 284 -7.16 24.66 -16.69
CA GLN A 284 -8.10 25.21 -17.66
C GLN A 284 -7.85 24.46 -18.97
N LEU A 285 -8.72 23.50 -19.30
CA LEU A 285 -8.99 22.91 -20.62
C LEU A 285 -9.50 21.47 -20.42
N VAL A 286 -10.82 21.33 -20.42
CA VAL A 286 -11.61 20.26 -21.06
C VAL A 286 -12.92 20.11 -20.30
N SER A 287 -13.96 20.62 -20.92
CA SER A 287 -15.35 20.51 -20.54
C SER A 287 -16.01 19.29 -21.17
N CYS A 288 -16.98 18.75 -20.42
CA CYS A 288 -18.24 18.14 -20.84
C CYS A 288 -18.40 16.61 -20.77
N ARG A 289 -19.43 16.26 -19.97
CA ARG A 289 -20.28 15.05 -19.91
C ARG A 289 -19.67 13.77 -19.31
N ALA A 290 -19.67 13.73 -17.97
CA ALA A 290 -19.90 12.56 -17.13
C ALA A 290 -20.32 13.05 -15.73
N ASP A 291 -20.98 12.22 -14.93
CA ASP A 291 -21.39 12.52 -13.55
C ASP A 291 -20.28 13.24 -12.76
N PRO A 292 -20.60 14.26 -11.94
CA PRO A 292 -19.60 15.13 -11.31
C PRO A 292 -18.57 14.36 -10.47
N ILE A 293 -18.95 13.20 -9.89
CA ILE A 293 -18.05 12.33 -9.12
C ILE A 293 -17.06 11.60 -10.04
N VAL A 294 -17.53 11.07 -11.17
CA VAL A 294 -16.71 10.38 -12.18
C VAL A 294 -15.80 11.37 -12.90
N HIS A 295 -16.27 12.57 -13.19
CA HIS A 295 -15.48 13.64 -13.80
C HIS A 295 -14.35 14.12 -12.87
N THR A 296 -14.59 14.13 -11.55
CA THR A 296 -13.60 14.49 -10.53
C THR A 296 -12.50 13.42 -10.41
N LEU A 297 -12.87 12.14 -10.49
CA LEU A 297 -11.94 11.01 -10.52
C LEU A 297 -11.19 10.91 -11.87
N LEU A 298 -11.81 11.33 -12.99
CA LEU A 298 -11.18 11.39 -14.31
C LEU A 298 -10.23 12.59 -14.47
N LEU A 299 -10.46 13.71 -13.77
CA LEU A 299 -9.51 14.84 -13.72
C LEU A 299 -8.18 14.44 -13.04
N LEU A 300 -8.24 13.54 -12.05
CA LEU A 300 -7.04 12.89 -11.49
C LEU A 300 -6.30 12.00 -12.51
N CYS A 301 -6.96 11.53 -13.58
CA CYS A 301 -6.39 10.65 -14.60
C CYS A 301 -5.54 11.37 -15.66
N ARG A 302 -5.49 12.70 -15.69
CA ARG A 302 -4.73 13.48 -16.70
C ARG A 302 -3.37 14.01 -16.23
N ILE A 303 -3.00 13.80 -14.97
CA ILE A 303 -1.67 14.12 -14.48
C ILE A 303 -0.77 12.90 -14.72
N ARG A 304 -0.32 12.76 -15.97
CA ARG A 304 0.91 12.04 -16.30
C ARG A 304 2.09 12.98 -16.11
#